data_AF-A0A531M4L5-F1
#
_entry.id   AF-A0A531M4L5-F1
#
_cell.length_a   1.000
_cell.length_b   1.000
_cell.length_c   1.000
_cell.angle_alpha   90.00
_cell.angle_beta   90.00
_cell.angle_gamma   90.00
#
_symmetry.space_group_name_H-M   'P 1'
#
loop_
_entity.id
_entity.type
_entity.pdbx_description
1 polymer ?
#
loop_
_entity_poly.entity_id
_entity_poly.type
_entity_poly.pdbx_seq_one_letter_code
_entity_poly.pdbx_strand_id
1 'polypeptide(L)' 'AHPQSADIRARLSTLSERERQVLDGLVSGLPNKTIAHDLGISPRTVEIHRANVMSKMGASSLSHLVRMALIVESRP' A
#
# COMPACT_ATOMS: atom_id res chain seq x y z
N ALA A 1 -19.32 -2.56 13.71
CA ALA A 1 -18.05 -1.88 13.42
C ALA A 1 -17.03 -2.93 13.01
N HIS A 2 -16.49 -2.89 11.80
CA HIS A 2 -15.52 -3.90 11.36
C HIS A 2 -14.19 -3.64 12.08
N PRO A 3 -13.74 -4.51 13.01
CA PRO A 3 -12.51 -4.28 13.77
C PRO A 3 -11.26 -4.26 12.86
N GLN A 4 -11.35 -4.81 11.64
CA GLN A 4 -10.28 -4.79 10.65
C GLN A 4 -9.88 -3.38 10.20
N SER A 5 -10.81 -2.45 10.01
CA SER A 5 -10.50 -1.13 9.43
C SER A 5 -9.58 -0.30 10.35
N ALA A 6 -9.79 -0.41 11.66
CA ALA A 6 -8.98 0.30 12.66
C ALA A 6 -7.57 -0.28 12.78
N ASP A 7 -7.45 -1.61 12.76
CA ASP A 7 -6.16 -2.31 12.78
C ASP A 7 -5.34 -2.01 11.51
N ILE A 8 -6.00 -2.06 10.33
CA ILE A 8 -5.36 -1.71 9.06
C ILE A 8 -4.89 -0.25 9.09
N ARG A 9 -5.69 0.70 9.60
CA ARG A 9 -5.25 2.10 9.77
C ARG A 9 -4.04 2.22 10.69
N ALA A 10 -4.01 1.48 11.80
CA ALA A 10 -2.87 1.49 12.71
C ALA A 10 -1.60 0.98 12.02
N ARG A 11 -1.69 -0.12 11.27
CA ARG A 11 -0.58 -0.64 10.45
C ARG A 11 -0.19 0.32 9.34
N LEU A 12 -1.17 0.96 8.69
CA LEU A 12 -0.89 1.99 7.69
C LEU A 12 -0.06 3.11 8.32
N SER A 13 -0.43 3.57 9.52
CA SER A 13 0.30 4.59 10.27
C SER A 13 1.75 4.21 10.59
N THR A 14 2.12 2.92 10.65
CA THR A 14 3.53 2.50 10.84
C THR A 14 4.34 2.46 9.55
N LEU A 15 3.70 2.60 8.37
CA LEU A 15 4.38 2.71 7.09
C LEU A 15 5.08 4.08 6.98
N SER A 16 6.26 4.11 6.36
CA SER A 16 6.89 5.35 5.95
C SER A 16 6.09 6.00 4.82
N GLU A 17 6.32 7.30 4.64
CA GLU A 17 5.66 8.09 3.59
C GLU A 17 5.80 7.45 2.20
N ARG A 18 7.01 7.00 1.85
CA ARG A 18 7.27 6.30 0.58
C ARG A 18 6.52 4.99 0.41
N GLU A 19 6.41 4.21 1.49
CA GLU A 19 5.66 2.94 1.48
C GLU A 19 4.17 3.20 1.25
N ARG A 20 3.66 4.29 1.83
CA ARG A 20 2.28 4.76 1.68
C ARG A 20 1.98 5.23 0.26
N GLN A 21 2.90 5.98 -0.35
CA GLN A 21 2.76 6.42 -1.74
C GLN A 21 2.79 5.24 -2.73
N VAL A 22 3.65 4.25 -2.49
CA VAL A 22 3.63 3.02 -3.29
C VAL A 22 2.28 2.30 -3.15
N LEU A 23 1.75 2.21 -1.93
CA LEU A 23 0.45 1.60 -1.69
C LEU A 23 -0.69 2.34 -2.42
N ASP A 24 -0.71 3.67 -2.33
CA ASP A 24 -1.70 4.53 -2.98
C ASP A 24 -1.73 4.32 -4.51
N GLY A 25 -0.54 4.32 -5.14
CA GLY A 25 -0.44 4.05 -6.56
C GLY A 25 -0.92 2.65 -6.95
N LEU A 26 -0.68 1.65 -6.09
CA LEU A 26 -1.16 0.27 -6.31
C LEU A 26 -2.69 0.17 -6.18
N VAL A 27 -3.29 0.93 -5.25
CA VAL A 27 -4.74 0.98 -5.05
C VAL A 27 -5.44 1.69 -6.20
N SER A 28 -4.81 2.73 -6.74
CA SER A 28 -5.23 3.41 -7.97
C SER A 28 -5.11 2.54 -9.22
N GLY A 29 -4.60 1.30 -9.10
CA GLY A 29 -4.41 0.39 -10.23
C GLY A 29 -3.30 0.83 -11.19
N LEU A 30 -2.40 1.70 -10.74
CA LEU A 30 -1.28 2.16 -11.55
C LEU A 30 -0.24 1.03 -11.69
N PRO A 31 0.38 0.87 -12.87
CA PRO A 31 1.44 -0.10 -13.03
C PRO A 31 2.68 0.34 -12.24
N ASN A 32 3.48 -0.61 -11.76
CA ASN A 32 4.70 -0.35 -10.99
C ASN A 32 5.64 0.67 -11.65
N LYS A 33 5.67 0.71 -12.99
CA LYS A 33 6.47 1.67 -13.76
C LYS A 33 5.97 3.11 -13.59
N THR A 34 4.66 3.32 -13.56
CA THR A 34 4.07 4.65 -13.33
C THR A 34 4.29 5.09 -11.89
N ILE A 35 4.06 4.19 -10.92
CA ILE A 35 4.32 4.46 -9.50
C ILE A 35 5.80 4.82 -9.29
N ALA A 36 6.71 4.09 -9.93
CA ALA A 36 8.13 4.36 -9.90
C ALA A 36 8.45 5.75 -10.46
N HIS A 37 7.85 6.11 -11.60
CA HIS A 37 8.04 7.41 -12.23
C HIS A 37 7.51 8.56 -11.37
N ASP A 38 6.30 8.41 -10.79
CA ASP A 38 5.67 9.38 -9.91
C ASP A 38 6.52 9.64 -8.65
N LEU A 39 7.03 8.56 -8.06
CA LEU A 39 7.90 8.61 -6.89
C LEU A 39 9.36 8.97 -7.19
N GLY A 40 9.74 9.10 -8.46
CA GLY A 40 11.13 9.33 -8.87
C GLY A 40 12.08 8.19 -8.48
N ILE A 41 11.58 6.96 -8.36
CA ILE A 41 12.35 5.76 -8.02
C ILE A 41 12.33 4.75 -9.17
N SER A 42 13.10 3.67 -9.03
CA SER A 42 13.08 2.56 -10.00
C SER A 42 11.91 1.60 -9.74
N PRO A 43 11.35 0.94 -10.77
CA PRO A 43 10.31 -0.09 -10.59
C PRO A 43 10.77 -1.23 -9.68
N ARG A 44 12.07 -1.55 -9.71
CA ARG A 44 12.70 -2.49 -8.77
C ARG A 44 12.59 -2.02 -7.32
N THR A 45 12.72 -0.72 -7.07
CA THR A 45 12.56 -0.12 -5.74
C THR A 45 11.11 -0.18 -5.28
N VAL A 46 10.15 0.03 -6.19
CA VAL A 46 8.71 -0.17 -5.91
C VAL A 46 8.44 -1.60 -5.43
N GLU A 47 9.04 -2.61 -6.06
CA GLU A 47 8.89 -4.01 -5.62
C GLU A 47 9.43 -4.23 -4.20
N ILE A 48 10.59 -3.66 -3.88
CA ILE A 48 11.18 -3.73 -2.53
C ILE A 48 10.25 -3.04 -1.51
N HIS A 49 9.77 -1.84 -1.81
CA HIS A 49 8.82 -1.14 -0.94
C HIS A 49 7.53 -1.95 -0.77
N ARG A 50 7.01 -2.54 -1.84
CA ARG A 50 5.80 -3.37 -1.79
C ARG A 50 5.99 -4.59 -0.90
N ALA A 51 7.14 -5.27 -0.97
CA ALA A 51 7.45 -6.39 -0.08
C ALA A 51 7.50 -5.96 1.39
N ASN A 52 8.13 -4.82 1.68
CA ASN A 52 8.16 -4.25 3.03
C ASN A 52 6.77 -3.87 3.52
N VAL A 53 5.97 -3.20 2.68
CA VAL A 53 4.57 -2.84 2.97
C VAL A 53 3.75 -4.10 3.25
N MET A 54 3.87 -5.13 2.41
CA MET A 54 3.17 -6.41 2.61
C MET A 54 3.53 -7.05 3.94
N SER A 55 4.82 -7.04 4.30
CA SER A 55 5.29 -7.58 5.58
C SER A 55 4.71 -6.78 6.77
N LYS A 56 4.77 -5.44 6.72
CA LYS A 56 4.25 -4.56 7.78
C LYS A 56 2.72 -4.60 7.90
N MET A 57 2.02 -4.67 6.78
CA MET A 57 0.56 -4.77 6.72
C MET A 57 0.06 -6.18 7.02
N GLY A 58 0.93 -7.20 6.98
CA GLY A 58 0.55 -8.60 7.07
C GLY A 58 -0.27 -9.07 5.87
N ALA A 59 -0.05 -8.48 4.71
CA ALA A 59 -0.78 -8.80 3.49
C ALA A 59 -0.12 -9.97 2.76
N SER A 60 -0.85 -11.08 2.60
CA SER A 60 -0.35 -12.28 1.91
C SER A 60 -0.27 -12.17 0.39
N SER A 61 -0.87 -11.14 -0.22
CA SER A 61 -0.94 -10.99 -1.68
C SER A 61 -1.24 -9.54 -2.06
N LEU A 62 -0.94 -9.17 -3.32
CA LEU A 62 -1.24 -7.84 -3.85
C LEU A 62 -2.72 -7.50 -3.70
N SER A 63 -3.60 -8.43 -4.08
CA SER A 63 -5.05 -8.26 -3.96
C SER A 63 -5.49 -8.07 -2.51
N HIS A 64 -4.82 -8.74 -1.55
CA HIS A 64 -5.10 -8.57 -0.14
C HIS A 64 -4.66 -7.18 0.36
N LEU A 65 -3.49 -6.73 -0.07
CA LEU A 65 -2.96 -5.41 0.24
C LEU A 65 -3.86 -4.29 -0.32
N VAL A 66 -4.26 -4.40 -1.59
CA VAL A 66 -5.17 -3.46 -2.24
C VAL A 66 -6.51 -3.44 -1.52
N ARG A 67 -7.08 -4.60 -1.18
CA ARG A 67 -8.33 -4.69 -0.41
C ARG A 67 -8.21 -4.02 0.97
N MET A 68 -7.10 -4.22 1.67
CA MET A 68 -6.86 -3.57 2.97
C MET A 68 -6.86 -2.05 2.83
N ALA A 69 -6.16 -1.51 1.84
CA ALA A 69 -6.10 -0.08 1.62
C ALA A 69 -7.45 0.49 1.16
N LEU A 70 -8.17 -0.18 0.25
CA LEU A 70 -9.54 0.18 -0.14
C LEU A 70 -10.50 0.26 1.05
N ILE A 71 -10.39 -0.65 2.03
CA ILE A 71 -11.20 -0.60 3.26
C ILE A 71 -10.97 0.69 4.06
N VAL A 72 -9.78 1.27 3.99
CA VAL A 72 -9.42 2.52 4.68
C VAL A 72 -9.75 3.76 3.84
N GLU A 73 -9.55 3.70 2.52
CA GLU A 73 -9.89 4.77 1.57
C GLU A 73 -11.39 4.94 1.33
N SER A 74 -12.20 3.91 1.58
CA SER A 74 -13.67 3.94 1.41
C SER A 74 -14.41 4.84 2.42
N ARG A 75 -13.73 5.80 3.04
CA ARG A 75 -14.37 6.80 3.88
C ARG A 75 -14.59 8.09 3.06
N PRO A 76 -15.84 8.43 2.71
CA PRO A 76 -16.17 9.74 2.16
C PRO A 76 -15.97 10.85 3.21
#